data_AF-A0A0C4Y0I3-F1
#
_entry.id   AF-A0A0C4Y0I3-F1
#
_cell.length_a   1.000
_cell.length_b   1.000
_cell.length_c   1.000
_cell.angle_alpha   90.00
_cell.angle_beta   90.00
_cell.angle_gamma   90.00
#
_symmetry.space_group_name_H-M   'P 1'
#
loop_
_entity.id
_entity.type
_entity.pdbx_description
1 polymer ?
#
loop_
_entity_poly.entity_id
_entity_poly.type
_entity_poly.pdbx_seq_one_letter_code
_entity_poly.pdbx_strand_id
1 'polypeptide(L)'
;MKSTKALAAIACLAAAACTTPAPAPAPYAGLQMSTYDTDTEYTTTYTADGFTLLVNYRYERLTVRASAAAAQCKAALASVANSLAERRQRQIEPVTEQSIHLTTSRTWYGKVTACSITAPIAWKR
;
A
#
# COMPACT_ATOMS: atom_id res chain seq x y z
N MET A 1 -3.83 -47.19 43.20
CA MET A 1 -2.96 -46.58 42.17
C MET A 1 -3.58 -46.76 40.78
N LYS A 2 -4.50 -45.90 40.31
CA LYS A 2 -5.11 -46.06 38.96
C LYS A 2 -5.98 -44.89 38.49
N SER A 3 -5.61 -43.63 38.74
CA SER A 3 -6.45 -42.51 38.26
C SER A 3 -5.73 -41.18 38.06
N THR A 4 -4.39 -41.16 38.03
CA THR A 4 -3.61 -39.91 37.85
C THR A 4 -3.20 -39.64 36.40
N LYS A 5 -3.44 -40.57 35.46
CA LYS A 5 -2.97 -40.44 34.07
C LYS A 5 -3.94 -39.70 33.12
N ALA A 6 -5.18 -39.47 33.55
CA ALA A 6 -6.20 -38.85 32.67
C ALA A 6 -6.10 -37.31 32.60
N LEU A 7 -5.48 -36.66 33.58
CA LEU A 7 -5.40 -35.20 33.65
C LEU A 7 -4.33 -34.60 32.72
N ALA A 8 -3.31 -35.36 32.34
CA ALA A 8 -2.24 -34.86 31.48
C ALA A 8 -2.66 -34.72 30.00
N ALA A 9 -3.67 -35.47 29.56
CA ALA A 9 -4.10 -35.48 28.15
C ALA A 9 -4.94 -34.24 27.75
N ILE A 10 -5.55 -33.55 28.72
CA ILE A 10 -6.44 -32.41 28.46
C ILE A 10 -5.64 -31.10 28.28
N ALA A 11 -4.45 -30.99 28.87
CA ALA A 11 -3.62 -29.78 28.79
C ALA A 11 -2.99 -29.55 27.40
N CYS A 12 -2.74 -30.61 26.61
CA CYS A 12 -2.13 -30.46 25.28
C CYS A 12 -3.11 -30.00 24.19
N LEU A 13 -4.43 -30.11 24.39
CA LEU A 13 -5.44 -29.68 23.42
C LEU A 13 -5.69 -28.16 23.43
N ALA A 14 -5.27 -27.45 24.48
CA ALA A 14 -5.41 -25.99 24.57
C ALA A 14 -4.30 -25.21 23.84
N ALA A 15 -3.18 -25.85 23.50
CA ALA A 15 -2.04 -25.20 22.83
C ALA A 15 -2.21 -25.06 21.30
N ALA A 16 -3.21 -25.71 20.70
CA ALA A 16 -3.43 -25.67 19.25
C ALA A 16 -4.26 -24.47 18.78
N ALA A 17 -4.78 -23.63 19.69
CA ALA A 17 -5.69 -22.54 19.34
C ALA A 17 -5.02 -21.21 18.95
N CYS A 18 -3.68 -21.13 18.94
CA CYS A 18 -2.95 -19.87 18.69
C CYS A 18 -2.42 -19.70 17.26
N THR A 19 -2.87 -20.49 16.28
CA THR A 19 -2.60 -20.19 14.87
C THR A 19 -3.64 -19.22 14.34
N THR A 20 -3.68 -18.00 14.87
CA THR A 20 -4.22 -16.88 14.08
C THR A 20 -3.22 -16.66 12.94
N PRO A 21 -3.56 -16.94 11.67
CA PRO A 21 -2.68 -16.57 10.57
C PRO A 21 -2.44 -15.06 10.71
N ALA A 22 -1.17 -14.68 10.90
CA ALA A 22 -0.80 -13.28 10.86
C ALA A 22 -1.36 -12.72 9.55
N PRO A 23 -2.04 -11.56 9.57
CA PRO A 23 -2.55 -10.97 8.34
C PRO A 23 -1.38 -10.88 7.37
N ALA A 24 -1.54 -11.47 6.18
CA ALA A 24 -0.51 -11.45 5.17
C ALA A 24 -0.04 -10.00 5.02
N PRO A 25 1.28 -9.72 5.08
CA PRO A 25 1.77 -8.37 4.91
C PRO A 25 1.18 -7.82 3.62
N ALA A 26 0.62 -6.61 3.67
CA ALA A 26 0.13 -5.94 2.48
C ALA A 26 1.24 -6.02 1.40
N PRO A 27 0.93 -6.13 0.11
CA PRO A 27 1.90 -6.41 -0.96
C PRO A 27 3.08 -5.42 -1.08
N TYR A 28 3.13 -4.39 -0.24
CA TYR A 28 4.16 -3.37 -0.16
C TYR A 28 4.64 -3.09 1.27
N ALA A 29 4.24 -3.90 2.25
CA ALA A 29 4.65 -3.74 3.64
C ALA A 29 6.14 -4.05 3.78
N GLY A 30 6.93 -3.04 4.16
CA GLY A 30 8.37 -3.17 4.36
C GLY A 30 9.24 -2.69 3.19
N LEU A 31 8.66 -2.18 2.10
CA LEU A 31 9.45 -1.48 1.09
C LEU A 31 9.95 -0.14 1.64
N GLN A 32 11.24 0.13 1.45
CA GLN A 32 11.80 1.43 1.78
C GLN A 32 11.20 2.49 0.84
N MET A 33 10.60 3.51 1.43
CA MET A 33 9.99 4.62 0.70
C MET A 33 10.95 5.81 0.67
N SER A 34 10.97 6.49 -0.47
CA SER A 34 11.66 7.75 -0.69
C SER A 34 10.69 8.91 -0.51
N THR A 35 11.13 9.99 0.13
CA THR A 35 10.35 11.22 0.26
C THR A 35 10.38 11.98 -1.06
N TYR A 36 9.21 12.32 -1.61
CA TYR A 36 9.07 13.21 -2.77
C TYR A 36 8.86 14.66 -2.32
N ASP A 37 7.93 14.87 -1.39
CA ASP A 37 7.67 16.15 -0.72
C ASP A 37 7.21 15.90 0.73
N THR A 38 6.73 16.94 1.42
CA THR A 38 6.28 16.87 2.83
C THR A 38 5.18 15.83 3.08
N ASP A 39 4.33 15.58 2.08
CA ASP A 39 3.13 14.76 2.20
C ASP A 39 3.17 13.49 1.35
N THR A 40 4.14 13.39 0.45
CA THR A 40 4.22 12.35 -0.58
C THR A 40 5.48 11.53 -0.40
N GLU A 41 5.30 10.24 -0.20
CA GLU A 41 6.34 9.23 -0.23
C GLU A 41 6.09 8.28 -1.39
N TYR A 42 7.15 7.73 -1.96
CA TYR A 42 7.04 6.80 -3.07
C TYR A 42 8.10 5.71 -3.06
N THR A 43 7.83 4.64 -3.77
CA THR A 43 8.84 3.63 -4.09
C THR A 43 8.57 3.07 -5.48
N THR A 44 9.64 2.62 -6.13
CA THR A 44 9.59 2.17 -7.52
C THR A 44 10.26 0.83 -7.69
N THR A 45 9.59 -0.08 -8.39
CA THR A 45 10.17 -1.33 -8.85
C THR A 45 10.33 -1.26 -10.36
N TYR A 46 11.56 -1.18 -10.84
CA TYR A 46 11.85 -1.04 -12.27
C TYR A 46 11.73 -2.37 -13.02
N THR A 47 11.25 -2.30 -14.26
CA THR A 47 11.20 -3.40 -15.23
C THR A 47 11.77 -2.94 -16.56
N ALA A 48 11.99 -3.86 -17.51
CA ALA A 48 12.47 -3.51 -18.85
C ALA A 48 11.50 -2.56 -19.59
N ASP A 49 10.20 -2.81 -19.43
CA ASP A 49 9.13 -2.08 -20.12
C ASP A 49 8.65 -0.85 -19.35
N GLY A 50 9.11 -0.61 -18.12
CA GLY A 50 8.52 0.41 -17.27
C GLY A 50 9.01 0.41 -15.83
N PHE A 51 8.10 0.78 -14.94
CA PHE A 51 8.26 0.64 -13.51
C PHE A 51 6.90 0.56 -12.82
N THR A 52 6.80 -0.21 -11.75
CA THR A 52 5.66 -0.15 -10.84
C THR A 52 5.93 0.95 -9.82
N LEU A 53 5.01 1.90 -9.74
CA LEU A 53 5.08 3.03 -8.82
C LEU A 53 4.05 2.85 -7.71
N LEU A 54 4.54 2.85 -6.46
CA LEU A 54 3.71 2.99 -5.28
C LEU A 54 3.91 4.39 -4.71
N VAL A 55 2.81 5.10 -4.45
CA VAL A 55 2.79 6.41 -3.80
C VAL A 55 1.92 6.34 -2.55
N ASN A 56 2.44 6.85 -1.45
CA ASN A 56 1.69 7.13 -0.23
C ASN A 56 1.56 8.64 -0.11
N TYR A 57 0.32 9.11 -0.05
CA TYR A 57 0.02 10.53 0.10
C TYR A 57 -0.78 10.77 1.39
N ARG A 58 -0.30 11.71 2.20
CA ARG A 58 -0.89 12.10 3.48
C ARG A 58 -1.66 13.40 3.27
N TYR A 59 -2.86 13.49 3.84
CA TYR A 59 -3.66 14.71 3.73
C TYR A 59 -3.37 15.62 4.93
N GLU A 60 -2.81 16.81 4.70
CA GLU A 60 -2.58 17.80 5.78
C GLU A 60 -3.90 18.20 6.47
N ARG A 61 -4.98 18.33 5.69
CA ARG A 61 -6.32 18.61 6.21
C ARG A 61 -7.03 17.28 6.48
N LEU A 62 -7.20 16.95 7.76
CA LEU A 62 -7.82 15.72 8.31
C LEU A 62 -9.28 15.44 7.90
N THR A 63 -9.82 16.11 6.88
CA THR A 63 -11.23 16.04 6.49
C THR A 63 -11.42 16.14 4.97
N VAL A 64 -10.83 15.22 4.20
CA VAL A 64 -11.10 15.13 2.75
C VAL A 64 -12.25 14.15 2.50
N ARG A 65 -13.20 14.53 1.64
CA ARG A 65 -14.25 13.60 1.14
C ARG A 65 -13.59 12.50 0.30
N ALA A 66 -14.11 11.28 0.34
CA ALA A 66 -13.47 10.13 -0.31
C ALA A 66 -13.17 10.33 -1.82
N SER A 67 -14.07 10.97 -2.57
CA SER A 67 -13.86 11.26 -4.00
C SER A 67 -12.75 12.30 -4.23
N ALA A 68 -12.70 13.35 -3.40
CA ALA A 68 -11.65 14.35 -3.46
C ALA A 68 -10.28 13.76 -3.06
N ALA A 69 -10.27 12.86 -2.08
CA ALA A 69 -9.08 12.13 -1.68
C ALA A 69 -8.54 11.28 -2.85
N ALA A 70 -9.41 10.49 -3.50
CA ALA A 70 -9.01 9.69 -4.65
C ALA A 70 -8.41 10.54 -5.79
N ALA A 71 -8.99 11.69 -6.10
CA ALA A 71 -8.49 12.59 -7.13
C ALA A 71 -7.11 13.17 -6.78
N GLN A 72 -6.91 13.60 -5.53
CA GLN A 72 -5.62 14.10 -5.05
C GLN A 72 -4.55 13.00 -5.08
N CYS A 73 -4.89 11.78 -4.68
CA CYS A 73 -3.98 10.63 -4.73
C CYS A 73 -3.53 10.33 -6.16
N LYS A 74 -4.47 10.34 -7.12
CA LYS A 74 -4.17 10.16 -8.55
C LYS A 74 -3.28 11.28 -9.09
N ALA A 75 -3.52 12.53 -8.67
CA ALA A 75 -2.68 13.67 -9.04
C ALA A 75 -1.25 13.52 -8.50
N ALA A 76 -1.08 13.09 -7.25
CA ALA A 76 0.23 12.80 -6.65
C ALA A 76 0.96 11.68 -7.42
N LEU A 77 0.27 10.58 -7.74
CA LEU A 77 0.81 9.50 -8.58
C LEU A 77 1.31 10.03 -9.93
N ALA A 78 0.50 10.83 -10.62
CA ALA A 78 0.86 11.39 -11.91
C ALA A 78 2.08 12.34 -11.80
N SER A 79 2.14 13.17 -10.76
CA SER A 79 3.29 14.05 -10.53
C SER A 79 4.57 13.24 -10.35
N VAL A 80 4.56 12.26 -9.45
CA VAL A 80 5.75 11.43 -9.16
C VAL A 80 6.16 10.64 -10.40
N ALA A 81 5.20 10.05 -11.13
CA ALA A 81 5.48 9.29 -12.36
C ALA A 81 6.16 10.17 -13.43
N ASN A 82 5.65 11.38 -13.65
CA ASN A 82 6.24 12.31 -14.62
C ASN A 82 7.63 12.78 -14.18
N SER A 83 7.82 13.14 -12.91
CA SER A 83 9.15 13.53 -12.41
C SER A 83 10.18 12.41 -12.54
N LEU A 84 9.79 11.15 -12.32
CA LEU A 84 10.67 10.00 -12.52
C LEU A 84 10.99 9.75 -13.99
N ALA A 85 10.01 9.99 -14.87
CA ALA A 85 10.17 9.87 -16.31
C ALA A 85 11.13 10.96 -16.86
N GLU A 86 10.95 12.21 -16.42
CA GLU A 86 11.81 13.35 -16.77
C GLU A 86 13.26 13.12 -16.34
N ARG A 87 13.49 12.65 -15.11
CA ARG A 87 14.83 12.29 -14.61
C ARG A 87 15.52 11.22 -15.46
N ARG A 88 14.73 10.36 -16.11
CA ARG A 88 15.23 9.31 -17.01
C ARG A 88 15.25 9.72 -18.47
N GLN A 89 14.81 10.93 -18.79
CA GLN A 89 14.67 11.44 -20.16
C GLN A 89 13.84 10.51 -21.05
N ARG A 90 12.81 9.87 -20.48
CA ARG A 90 11.88 8.97 -21.20
C ARG A 90 10.45 9.46 -21.03
N GLN A 91 9.63 9.25 -22.05
CA GLN A 91 8.19 9.47 -21.97
C GLN A 91 7.48 8.23 -21.43
N ILE A 92 6.37 8.42 -20.73
CA ILE A 92 5.51 7.35 -20.21
C ILE A 92 4.20 7.31 -20.99
N GLU A 93 3.59 6.13 -21.05
CA GLU A 93 2.23 6.00 -21.55
C GLU A 93 1.21 6.57 -20.54
N PRO A 94 0.02 7.00 -20.99
CA PRO A 94 -1.05 7.38 -20.08
C PRO A 94 -1.41 6.23 -19.14
N VAL A 95 -1.50 6.52 -17.84
CA VAL A 95 -1.88 5.51 -16.84
C VAL A 95 -3.38 5.24 -16.93
N THR A 96 -3.75 4.02 -17.31
CA THR A 96 -5.15 3.58 -17.37
C THR A 96 -5.74 3.42 -15.96
N GLU A 97 -6.95 3.92 -15.71
CA GLU A 97 -7.55 3.83 -14.36
C GLU A 97 -7.75 2.39 -13.85
N GLN A 98 -7.90 1.43 -14.77
CA GLN A 98 -8.12 0.02 -14.46
C GLN A 98 -6.88 -0.67 -13.86
N SER A 99 -5.69 -0.15 -14.13
CA SER A 99 -4.43 -0.69 -13.58
C SER A 99 -4.04 -0.05 -12.25
N ILE A 100 -4.84 0.92 -11.77
CA ILE A 100 -4.59 1.65 -10.53
C ILE A 100 -5.24 0.91 -9.37
N HIS A 101 -4.41 0.53 -8.39
CA HIS A 101 -4.87 0.04 -7.10
C HIS A 101 -4.82 1.18 -6.07
N LEU A 102 -5.98 1.70 -5.68
CA LEU A 102 -6.11 2.77 -4.70
C LEU A 102 -6.67 2.22 -3.38
N THR A 103 -5.94 2.42 -2.30
CA THR A 103 -6.36 2.16 -0.93
C THR A 103 -6.44 3.47 -0.16
N THR A 104 -7.52 3.68 0.60
CA THR A 104 -7.66 4.86 1.47
C THR A 104 -7.69 4.43 2.93
N SER A 105 -6.92 5.11 3.76
CA SER A 105 -6.96 4.93 5.22
C SER A 105 -7.99 5.87 5.82
N ARG A 106 -8.86 5.33 6.68
CA ARG A 106 -9.92 6.08 7.36
C ARG A 106 -9.66 6.09 8.87
N THR A 107 -9.92 7.23 9.49
CA THR A 107 -10.02 7.37 10.94
C THR A 107 -11.33 6.79 11.45
N TRP A 108 -11.42 6.60 12.78
CA TRP A 108 -12.64 6.11 13.44
C TRP A 108 -13.86 7.02 13.22
N TYR A 109 -13.66 8.31 12.93
CA TYR A 109 -14.70 9.26 12.52
C TYR A 109 -15.08 9.18 11.02
N GLY A 110 -14.57 8.19 10.28
CA GLY A 110 -14.83 7.98 8.86
C GLY A 110 -14.13 8.96 7.92
N LYS A 111 -13.17 9.78 8.40
CA LYS A 111 -12.41 10.73 7.58
C LYS A 111 -11.18 10.07 6.97
N VAL A 112 -10.88 10.36 5.71
CA VAL A 112 -9.66 9.87 5.03
C VAL A 112 -8.46 10.71 5.46
N THR A 113 -7.40 10.06 5.93
CA THR A 113 -6.16 10.73 6.42
C THR A 113 -4.93 10.42 5.60
N ALA A 114 -4.95 9.30 4.87
CA ALA A 114 -3.93 8.98 3.90
C ALA A 114 -4.52 8.13 2.77
N CYS A 115 -3.85 8.13 1.63
CA CYS A 115 -4.09 7.16 0.58
C CYS A 115 -2.77 6.49 0.17
N SER A 116 -2.91 5.28 -0.32
CA SER A 116 -1.85 4.50 -0.93
C SER A 116 -2.33 4.10 -2.32
N ILE A 117 -1.54 4.43 -3.33
CA ILE A 117 -1.89 4.19 -4.73
C ILE A 117 -0.74 3.49 -5.45
N THR A 118 -1.05 2.42 -6.16
CA THR A 118 -0.08 1.67 -6.95
C THR A 118 -0.52 1.58 -8.40
N ALA A 119 0.40 1.82 -9.33
CA ALA A 119 0.14 1.66 -10.75
C ALA A 119 1.40 1.18 -11.50
N PRO A 120 1.24 0.32 -12.52
CA PRO A 120 2.28 0.07 -13.49
C PRO A 120 2.39 1.26 -14.45
N ILE A 121 3.60 1.78 -14.62
CA ILE A 121 3.93 2.87 -15.55
C ILE A 121 4.75 2.28 -16.68
N ALA A 122 4.19 2.26 -17.89
CA ALA A 122 4.88 1.79 -19.08
C ALA A 122 5.63 2.92 -19.76
N TRP A 123 6.80 2.62 -20.32
CA TRP A 123 7.49 3.56 -21.20
C TRP A 123 6.75 3.66 -22.53
N LYS A 124 6.67 4.88 -23.04
CA LYS A 124 6.19 5.10 -24.40
C LYS A 124 7.18 4.46 -25.38
N ARG A 125 6.65 3.61 -26.26
CA ARG A 125 7.42 2.97 -27.34
C ARG A 125 7.74 3.94 -28.47
#